data_AF-A0A4Y2D8C4-F1
#
_entry.id   AF-A0A4Y2D8C4-F1
#
_cell.length_a   1.000
_cell.length_b   1.000
_cell.length_c   1.000
_cell.angle_alpha   90.00
_cell.angle_beta   90.00
_cell.angle_gamma   90.00
#
_symmetry.space_group_name_H-M   'P 1'
#
loop_
_entity.id
_entity.type
_entity.pdbx_description
1 polymer ?
#
loop_
_entity_poly.entity_id
_entity_poly.type
_entity_poly.pdbx_seq_one_letter_code
_entity_poly.pdbx_strand_id
1 'polypeptide(L)'
;MIGCIHSDLFNQERLLLNLVDVKIKLIRSKPEFCLQGTEGHKIVLEKISLLVRKVRVSPGVILGHVKALEKETAKYPINRVHCKVYSVPQESMSMVQDNIFVGQMSKRIIVGCVENDAFHGSFQKCPFDLNIST
;
A
#
# COMPACT_ATOMS: atom_id res chain seq x y z
N MET A 1 10.89 -13.61 -7.53
CA MET A 1 11.05 -12.32 -6.83
C MET A 1 10.38 -12.45 -5.47
N ILE A 2 11.08 -12.08 -4.39
CA ILE A 2 10.52 -12.07 -3.02
C ILE A 2 10.53 -10.61 -2.58
N GLY A 3 9.39 -10.09 -2.13
CA GLY A 3 9.23 -8.71 -1.71
C GLY A 3 8.32 -8.61 -0.49
N CYS A 4 8.48 -7.53 0.28
CA CYS A 4 7.57 -7.21 1.37
C CYS A 4 6.22 -6.73 0.80
N ILE A 5 5.12 -7.06 1.48
CA ILE A 5 3.82 -6.49 1.14
C ILE A 5 3.81 -5.03 1.60
N HIS A 6 3.67 -4.12 0.64
CA HIS A 6 3.52 -2.70 0.93
C HIS A 6 2.12 -2.42 1.49
N SER A 7 2.03 -2.32 2.81
CA SER A 7 0.78 -2.01 3.54
C SER A 7 1.13 -1.19 4.77
N ASP A 8 0.29 -0.20 5.09
CA ASP A 8 0.49 0.72 6.22
C ASP A 8 0.66 -0.03 7.55
N LEU A 9 0.00 -1.18 7.70
CA LEU A 9 0.08 -2.00 8.92
C LEU A 9 1.41 -2.77 9.04
N PHE A 10 2.01 -3.16 7.91
CA PHE A 10 3.23 -3.97 7.87
C PHE A 10 4.50 -3.10 7.85
N ASN A 11 4.36 -1.78 7.68
CA ASN A 11 5.46 -0.84 7.65
C ASN A 11 5.85 -0.32 9.06
N GLN A 12 5.59 -1.10 10.11
CA GLN A 12 5.98 -0.82 11.49
C GLN A 12 6.76 -2.01 12.07
N GLU A 13 7.52 -1.76 13.14
CA GLU A 13 8.35 -2.79 13.78
C GLU A 13 7.57 -3.69 14.76
N ARG A 14 6.29 -3.39 15.03
CA ARG A 14 5.46 -4.14 15.99
C ARG A 14 4.95 -5.44 15.40
N LEU A 15 5.21 -6.54 16.08
CA LEU A 15 4.64 -7.84 15.79
C LEU A 15 3.18 -7.89 16.22
N LEU A 16 2.37 -8.65 15.48
CA LEU A 16 0.99 -8.91 15.85
C LEU A 16 0.94 -9.85 17.07
N LEU A 17 -0.03 -9.59 17.94
CA LEU A 17 -0.33 -10.46 19.07
C LEU A 17 -0.77 -11.85 18.61
N ASN A 18 -0.57 -12.83 19.48
CA ASN A 18 -1.07 -14.17 19.26
C ASN A 18 -2.60 -14.17 19.24
N LEU A 19 -3.20 -15.13 18.50
CA LEU A 19 -4.65 -15.28 18.38
C LEU A 19 -5.38 -14.08 17.73
N VAL A 20 -4.69 -13.31 16.89
CA VAL A 20 -5.31 -12.29 16.04
C VAL A 20 -5.45 -12.82 14.62
N ASP A 21 -6.68 -12.85 14.12
CA ASP A 21 -6.97 -13.24 12.74
C ASP A 21 -6.61 -12.12 11.77
N VAL A 22 -5.82 -12.46 10.74
CA VAL A 22 -5.43 -11.52 9.68
C VAL A 22 -5.88 -12.06 8.33
N LYS A 23 -6.69 -11.27 7.63
CA LYS A 23 -7.13 -11.56 6.27
C LYS A 23 -6.43 -10.63 5.28
N ILE A 24 -5.61 -11.21 4.40
CA ILE A 24 -4.95 -10.48 3.32
C ILE A 24 -5.63 -10.85 2.00
N LYS A 25 -6.12 -9.84 1.28
CA LYS A 25 -6.68 -9.99 -0.07
C LYS A 25 -5.76 -9.30 -1.07
N LEU A 26 -5.09 -10.07 -1.91
CA LEU A 26 -4.28 -9.56 -3.02
C LEU A 26 -5.12 -9.65 -4.29
N ILE A 27 -5.36 -8.50 -4.93
CA ILE A 27 -6.10 -8.41 -6.19
C ILE A 27 -5.10 -8.07 -7.28
N ARG A 28 -5.11 -8.86 -8.35
CA ARG A 28 -4.20 -8.64 -9.48
C ARG A 28 -4.73 -7.49 -10.35
N SER A 29 -3.85 -6.55 -10.68
CA SER A 29 -4.14 -5.51 -11.68
C SER A 29 -4.22 -6.09 -13.10
N LYS A 30 -4.70 -5.27 -14.04
CA LYS A 30 -4.76 -5.64 -15.47
C LYS A 30 -3.35 -5.88 -16.03
N PRO A 31 -3.20 -6.78 -17.02
CA PRO A 31 -1.89 -7.05 -17.64
C PRO A 31 -1.28 -5.80 -18.28
N GLU A 32 -2.10 -4.93 -18.86
CA GLU A 32 -1.71 -3.64 -19.45
C GLU A 32 -1.01 -2.70 -18.44
N PHE A 33 -1.32 -2.84 -17.15
CA PHE A 33 -0.70 -2.05 -16.07
C PHE A 33 0.58 -2.73 -15.54
N CYS A 34 0.63 -4.06 -15.56
CA CYS A 34 1.73 -4.83 -14.96
C CYS A 34 2.90 -5.10 -15.91
N LEU A 35 2.67 -5.02 -17.23
CA LEU A 35 3.67 -5.34 -18.25
C LEU A 35 3.97 -4.11 -19.09
N GLN A 36 5.25 -3.89 -19.36
CA GLN A 36 5.73 -2.95 -20.36
C GLN A 36 6.42 -3.74 -21.48
N GLY A 37 6.02 -3.53 -22.73
CA GLY A 37 6.57 -4.26 -23.88
C GLY A 37 5.59 -4.43 -25.03
N THR A 38 5.77 -5.50 -25.81
CA THR A 38 4.88 -5.87 -26.91
C THR A 38 3.58 -6.49 -26.42
N GLU A 39 2.49 -6.19 -27.14
CA GLU A 39 1.19 -6.78 -26.87
C GLU A 39 1.21 -8.31 -27.06
N GLY A 40 0.35 -9.02 -26.33
CA GLY A 40 0.18 -10.48 -26.46
C GLY A 40 0.84 -11.32 -25.37
N HIS A 41 1.64 -10.72 -24.49
CA HIS A 41 2.17 -11.40 -23.32
C HIS A 41 1.14 -11.47 -22.19
N LYS A 42 1.02 -12.65 -21.56
CA LYS A 42 0.12 -12.90 -20.42
C LYS A 42 0.93 -13.27 -19.19
N ILE A 43 0.61 -12.64 -18.07
CA ILE A 43 1.16 -13.05 -16.77
C ILE A 43 0.37 -14.25 -16.26
N VAL A 44 1.07 -15.36 -16.02
CA VAL A 44 0.54 -16.53 -15.31
C VAL A 44 1.25 -16.62 -13.96
N LEU A 45 0.46 -16.70 -12.89
CA LEU A 45 0.98 -16.89 -11.53
C LEU A 45 0.96 -18.39 -11.23
N GLU A 46 2.12 -19.04 -11.27
CA GLU A 46 2.21 -20.48 -11.02
C GLU A 46 2.22 -20.82 -9.52
N LYS A 47 3.04 -20.11 -8.75
CA LYS A 47 3.22 -20.34 -7.32
C LYS A 47 3.25 -19.03 -6.58
N ILE A 48 2.39 -18.89 -5.58
CA ILE A 48 2.34 -17.75 -4.68
C ILE A 48 2.53 -18.29 -3.26
N SER A 49 3.48 -17.72 -2.52
CA SER A 49 3.74 -18.12 -1.14
C SER A 49 3.92 -16.89 -0.28
N LEU A 50 3.33 -16.90 0.91
CA LEU A 50 3.47 -15.85 1.90
C LEU A 50 4.33 -16.36 3.06
N LEU A 51 5.44 -15.67 3.30
CA LEU A 51 6.35 -15.97 4.40
C LEU A 51 6.03 -15.02 5.56
N VAL A 52 5.62 -15.58 6.70
CA VAL A 52 5.26 -14.81 7.90
C VAL A 52 6.25 -15.10 9.01
N ARG A 53 6.80 -14.05 9.63
CA ARG A 53 7.70 -14.16 10.77
C ARG A 53 6.90 -14.50 12.03
N LYS A 54 7.13 -15.70 12.59
CA LYS A 54 6.60 -16.10 13.90
C LYS A 54 7.70 -16.07 14.95
N VAL A 55 7.46 -15.39 16.07
CA VAL A 55 8.42 -15.29 17.17
C VAL A 55 7.93 -16.10 18.37
N ARG A 56 8.82 -16.91 18.96
CA ARG A 56 8.57 -17.60 20.22
C ARG A 56 9.13 -16.76 21.35
N VAL A 57 8.27 -16.31 22.26
CA VAL A 57 8.64 -15.54 23.45
C VAL A 57 8.64 -16.45 24.69
N SER A 58 9.40 -16.06 25.73
CA SER A 58 9.45 -16.83 26.96
C SER A 58 8.11 -16.79 27.72
N PRO A 59 7.78 -17.81 28.53
CA PRO A 59 6.48 -17.89 29.23
C PRO A 59 6.20 -16.68 30.14
N GLY A 60 7.23 -16.13 30.80
CA GLY A 60 7.10 -14.94 31.64
C GLY A 60 6.66 -13.70 30.87
N VAL A 61 7.14 -13.52 29.64
CA VAL A 61 6.76 -12.40 28.76
C VAL A 61 5.32 -12.57 28.28
N ILE A 62 4.89 -13.80 27.98
CA ILE A 62 3.50 -14.09 27.61
C ILE A 62 2.55 -13.72 28.75
N LEU A 63 2.86 -14.13 29.99
CA LEU A 63 2.05 -13.78 31.16
C LEU A 63 2.01 -12.26 31.39
N GLY A 64 3.14 -11.58 31.17
CA GLY A 64 3.21 -10.12 31.20
C GLY A 64 2.29 -9.46 30.17
N HIS A 65 2.27 -9.97 28.93
CA HIS A 65 1.35 -9.49 27.90
C HIS A 65 -0.12 -9.70 28.27
N VAL A 66 -0.49 -10.87 28.82
CA VAL A 66 -1.87 -11.12 29.25
C VAL A 66 -2.31 -10.11 30.32
N LYS A 67 -1.49 -9.90 31.36
CA LYS A 67 -1.77 -8.90 32.42
C LYS A 67 -1.80 -7.46 31.92
N ALA A 68 -0.99 -7.13 30.92
CA ALA A 68 -1.01 -5.81 30.30
C ALA A 68 -2.29 -5.60 29.48
N LEU A 69 -2.74 -6.63 28.76
CA LEU A 69 -3.95 -6.61 27.93
C LEU A 69 -5.25 -6.53 28.75
N GLU A 70 -5.23 -6.99 30.00
CA GLU A 70 -6.34 -6.77 30.95
C GLU A 70 -6.49 -5.29 31.32
N LYS A 71 -5.40 -4.50 31.29
CA LYS A 71 -5.39 -3.09 31.68
C LYS A 71 -5.55 -2.14 30.50
N GLU A 72 -4.89 -2.44 29.38
CA GLU A 72 -4.86 -1.57 28.20
C GLU A 72 -4.87 -2.39 26.90
N THR A 73 -5.52 -1.86 25.87
CA THR A 73 -5.53 -2.48 24.55
C THR A 73 -4.19 -2.33 23.82
N ALA A 74 -3.85 -3.30 22.99
CA ALA A 74 -2.66 -3.19 22.14
C ALA A 74 -2.84 -2.11 21.07
N LYS A 75 -1.93 -1.14 21.07
CA LYS A 75 -1.92 -0.03 20.10
C LYS A 75 -0.88 -0.31 19.01
N TYR A 76 -1.31 -0.19 17.76
CA TYR A 76 -0.47 -0.28 16.58
C TYR A 76 -0.49 1.09 15.87
N PRO A 77 0.60 1.89 15.94
CA PRO A 77 0.67 3.14 15.21
C PRO A 77 0.71 2.87 13.70
N ILE A 78 -0.21 3.48 12.95
CA ILE A 78 -0.32 3.32 11.50
C ILE A 78 -0.16 4.69 10.86
N ASN A 79 0.81 4.80 9.95
CA ASN A 79 0.94 5.96 9.07
C ASN A 79 0.17 5.67 7.79
N ARG A 80 -1.06 6.18 7.69
CA ARG A 80 -1.91 5.94 6.53
C ARG A 80 -1.45 6.76 5.33
N VAL A 81 -1.29 6.10 4.19
CA VAL A 81 -1.06 6.75 2.90
C VAL A 81 -2.36 6.73 2.11
N HIS A 82 -2.85 7.92 1.73
CA HIS A 82 -4.06 8.06 0.93
C HIS A 82 -3.70 8.62 -0.45
N CYS A 83 -3.97 7.84 -1.50
CA CYS A 83 -3.88 8.31 -2.87
C CYS A 83 -5.24 8.83 -3.32
N LYS A 84 -5.29 10.08 -3.77
CA LYS A 84 -6.43 10.66 -4.48
C LYS A 84 -6.00 10.96 -5.91
N VAL A 85 -6.86 10.64 -6.87
CA VAL A 85 -6.57 10.80 -8.29
C VAL A 85 -7.55 11.79 -8.86
N TYR A 86 -7.04 12.75 -9.63
CA TYR A 86 -7.81 13.76 -10.32
C TYR A 86 -7.36 13.81 -11.78
N SER A 87 -8.33 13.93 -12.69
CA SER A 87 -8.05 14.05 -14.11
C SER A 87 -7.95 15.53 -14.47
N VAL A 88 -6.78 15.94 -14.97
CA VAL A 88 -6.56 17.30 -15.48
C VAL A 88 -6.86 17.29 -16.99
N PRO A 89 -7.78 18.14 -17.49
CA PRO A 89 -8.04 18.23 -18.92
C PRO A 89 -6.84 18.82 -19.66
N GLN A 90 -6.64 18.38 -20.90
CA GLN A 90 -5.57 18.89 -21.76
C GLN A 90 -5.70 20.41 -21.94
N GLU A 91 -4.57 21.11 -21.99
CA GLU A 91 -4.48 22.58 -22.11
C GLU A 91 -4.94 23.39 -20.88
N SER A 92 -5.28 22.72 -19.78
CA SER A 92 -5.51 23.41 -18.51
C SER A 92 -4.18 23.80 -17.84
N MET A 93 -3.99 25.10 -17.60
CA MET A 93 -2.85 25.63 -16.85
C MET A 93 -3.07 25.63 -15.33
N SER A 94 -4.33 25.53 -14.90
CA SER A 94 -4.68 25.52 -13.47
C SER A 94 -5.93 24.68 -13.22
N MET A 95 -5.84 23.85 -12.19
CA MET A 95 -6.95 23.08 -11.66
C MET A 95 -7.02 23.35 -10.16
N VAL A 96 -8.17 23.81 -9.68
CA VAL A 96 -8.43 24.00 -8.26
C VAL A 96 -9.31 22.86 -7.80
N GLN A 97 -8.85 22.13 -6.80
CA GLN A 97 -9.61 21.05 -6.18
C GLN A 97 -9.81 21.36 -4.71
N ASP A 98 -11.05 21.64 -4.33
CA ASP A 98 -11.40 21.89 -2.94
C ASP A 98 -11.52 20.57 -2.16
N ASN A 99 -11.33 20.67 -0.84
CA ASN A 99 -11.54 19.57 0.11
C ASN A 99 -10.72 18.30 -0.19
N ILE A 100 -9.46 18.46 -0.61
CA ILE A 100 -8.55 17.35 -0.88
C ILE A 100 -8.37 16.46 0.36
N PHE A 101 -8.51 16.98 1.58
CA PHE A 101 -8.55 16.19 2.80
C PHE A 101 -9.81 16.52 3.58
N VAL A 102 -10.64 15.52 3.83
CA VAL A 102 -11.83 15.64 4.69
C VAL A 102 -11.52 14.86 5.97
N GLY A 103 -11.36 15.56 7.08
CA GLY A 103 -11.00 14.97 8.38
C GLY A 103 -9.51 15.08 8.69
N GLN A 104 -8.81 13.95 8.73
CA GLN A 104 -7.42 13.90 9.19
C GLN A 104 -6.47 14.60 8.20
N MET A 105 -5.77 15.64 8.67
CA MET A 105 -4.79 16.38 7.87
C MET A 105 -3.54 15.53 7.65
N SER A 106 -3.08 15.46 6.39
CA SER A 106 -1.86 14.76 6.01
C SER A 106 -0.63 15.50 6.51
N LYS A 107 0.35 14.77 7.05
CA LYS A 107 1.65 15.34 7.46
C LYS A 107 2.57 15.69 6.29
N ARG A 108 2.38 15.02 5.15
CA ARG A 108 3.15 15.20 3.93
C ARG A 108 2.22 15.00 2.74
N ILE A 109 2.36 15.86 1.73
CA ILE A 109 1.66 15.76 0.47
C ILE A 109 2.74 15.55 -0.60
N ILE A 110 2.53 14.57 -1.46
CA ILE A 110 3.36 14.34 -2.64
C ILE A 110 2.42 14.44 -3.83
N VAL A 111 2.77 15.29 -4.79
CA VAL A 111 2.03 15.45 -6.03
C VAL A 111 2.87 14.85 -7.15
N GLY A 112 2.26 13.94 -7.91
CA GLY A 112 2.87 13.34 -9.08
C GLY A 112 1.90 13.46 -10.25
N CYS A 113 2.41 13.90 -11.39
CA CYS A 113 1.64 13.96 -12.63
C CYS A 113 2.08 12.81 -13.54
N VAL A 114 1.09 12.16 -14.14
CA VAL A 114 1.27 11.06 -15.10
C VAL A 114 0.21 11.18 -16.19
N GLU A 115 0.55 10.73 -17.39
CA GLU A 115 -0.41 10.65 -18.49
C GLU A 115 -1.55 9.68 -18.17
N ASN A 116 -2.77 10.02 -18.60
CA ASN A 116 -3.95 9.23 -18.29
C ASN A 116 -3.87 7.80 -18.84
N ASP A 117 -3.30 7.62 -20.04
CA ASP A 117 -3.07 6.31 -20.64
C ASP A 117 -2.15 5.43 -19.78
N ALA A 118 -1.09 6.02 -19.23
CA ALA A 118 -0.14 5.32 -18.37
C ALA A 118 -0.80 4.95 -17.03
N PHE A 119 -1.62 5.84 -16.46
CA PHE A 119 -2.37 5.57 -15.23
C PHE A 119 -3.36 4.41 -15.35
N HIS A 120 -4.10 4.34 -16.46
CA HIS A 120 -5.05 3.25 -16.72
C HIS A 120 -4.37 1.92 -17.11
N GLY A 121 -3.12 1.99 -17.56
CA GLY A 121 -2.32 0.85 -18.00
C GLY A 121 -2.23 0.81 -19.53
N SER A 122 -1.00 0.83 -20.03
CA SER A 122 -0.67 0.63 -21.44
C SER A 122 0.64 -0.13 -21.51
N PHE A 123 0.79 -1.02 -22.48
CA PHE A 123 2.04 -1.77 -22.65
C PHE A 123 3.22 -0.87 -23.04
N GLN A 124 2.98 0.33 -23.56
CA GLN A 124 4.03 1.25 -24.00
C GLN A 124 4.48 2.24 -22.91
N LYS A 125 3.61 2.55 -21.94
CA LYS A 125 3.83 3.61 -20.96
C LYS A 125 3.76 3.07 -19.54
N CYS A 126 4.67 3.52 -18.68
CA CYS A 126 4.75 3.07 -17.30
C CYS A 126 4.05 4.08 -16.35
N PRO A 127 3.13 3.64 -15.48
CA PRO A 127 2.48 4.52 -14.49
C PRO A 127 3.44 5.04 -13.41
N PHE A 128 4.64 4.46 -13.29
CA PHE A 128 5.62 4.81 -12.27
C PHE A 128 6.63 5.87 -12.74
N ASP A 129 6.59 6.28 -14.01
CA ASP A 129 7.42 7.35 -14.56
C ASP A 129 6.81 8.72 -14.23
N LEU A 130 6.81 9.03 -12.94
CA LEU A 130 6.18 10.23 -12.38
C LEU A 130 7.17 11.40 -12.35
N ASN A 131 6.72 12.57 -12.83
CA ASN A 131 7.37 13.82 -12.51
C ASN A 131 6.91 14.27 -11.12
N ILE A 132 7.80 14.15 -10.13
CA ILE A 132 7.52 14.44 -8.72
C ILE A 132 8.09 15.82 -8.40
N SER A 133 7.23 16.77 -8.04
CA SER A 133 7.64 18.01 -7.37
C SER A 133 7.69 17.74 -5.87
N THR A 134 8.88 17.83 -5.25
CA THR A 134 9.07 17.59 -3.81
C THR A 134 9.00 18.87 -3.02
#